data_AF-A0A9D8ZK17-F1
#
_entry.id   AF-A0A9D8ZK17-F1
#
_cell.length_a   1.000
_cell.length_b   1.000
_cell.length_c   1.000
_cell.angle_alpha   90.00
_cell.angle_beta   90.00
_cell.angle_gamma   90.00
#
_symmetry.space_group_name_H-M   'P 1'
#
loop_
_entity.id
_entity.type
_entity.pdbx_description
1 polymer ?
#
loop_
_entity_poly.entity_id
_entity_poly.type
_entity_poly.pdbx_seq_one_letter_code
_entity_poly.pdbx_strand_id
1 'polypeptide(L)' 'MRELIERMDACDTAERLNDEVMMPFALALEKVCGARGYVMNIYGETSNIVFTGSTDDAEAIYQIVEAYMDDQADED' A
#
# COMPACT_ATOMS: atom_id res chain seq x y z
N MET A 1 -13.32 10.87 -4.66
CA MET A 1 -12.03 11.60 -4.62
C MET A 1 -12.18 12.93 -3.88
N ARG A 2 -13.08 13.83 -4.33
CA ARG A 2 -13.38 15.09 -3.62
C ARG A 2 -13.72 14.90 -2.12
N GLU A 3 -14.63 13.97 -1.80
CA GLU A 3 -15.02 13.69 -0.41
C GLU A 3 -13.88 13.11 0.46
N LEU A 4 -12.90 12.43 -0.15
CA LEU A 4 -11.75 11.90 0.58
C LEU A 4 -10.80 13.04 0.95
N ILE A 5 -10.53 13.94 0.00
CA ILE A 5 -9.72 15.14 0.21
C ILE A 5 -10.35 16.03 1.28
N GLU A 6 -11.66 16.28 1.19
CA GLU A 6 -12.39 17.07 2.19
C GLU A 6 -12.29 16.46 3.61
N ARG A 7 -12.33 15.13 3.73
CA ARG A 7 -12.15 14.44 5.03
C ARG A 7 -10.71 14.52 5.55
N MET A 8 -9.72 14.45 4.67
CA MET A 8 -8.31 14.61 5.05
C MET A 8 -8.04 16.04 5.51
N ASP A 9 -8.55 17.05 4.80
CA ASP A 9 -8.42 18.46 5.16
C ASP A 9 -9.13 18.82 6.48
N ALA A 10 -10.19 18.08 6.84
CA ALA A 10 -10.90 18.25 8.10
C ALA A 10 -10.15 17.67 9.33
N CYS A 11 -9.05 16.94 9.10
CA CYS A 11 -8.19 16.42 10.16
C CYS A 11 -7.17 17.49 10.56
N ASP A 12 -7.38 18.11 11.71
CA ASP A 12 -6.54 19.17 12.27
C ASP A 12 -5.20 18.69 12.84
N THR A 13 -5.01 17.37 12.95
CA THR A 13 -3.79 16.74 13.44
C THR A 13 -3.42 15.51 12.61
N ALA A 14 -2.12 15.20 12.58
CA ALA A 14 -1.62 13.99 11.92
C ALA A 14 -2.18 12.69 12.53
N GLU A 15 -2.39 12.67 13.85
CA GLU A 15 -2.97 11.52 14.55
C GLU A 15 -4.41 11.26 14.09
N ARG A 16 -5.25 12.30 14.02
CA ARG A 16 -6.61 12.18 13.48
C ARG A 16 -6.64 11.80 12.01
N LEU A 17 -5.75 12.38 11.20
CA LEU A 17 -5.62 11.99 9.78
C LEU A 17 -5.30 10.50 9.63
N ASN A 18 -4.38 10.00 10.47
CA ASN A 18 -4.00 8.59 10.47
C ASN A 18 -5.15 7.68 10.90
N ASP A 19 -5.81 7.99 12.01
CA ASP A 19 -6.86 7.14 12.59
C ASP A 19 -8.17 7.17 11.79
N GLU A 20 -8.55 8.35 11.27
CA GLU A 20 -9.86 8.54 10.63
C GLU A 20 -9.83 8.28 9.11
N VAL A 21 -8.66 8.37 8.47
CA VAL A 21 -8.55 8.27 7.01
C VAL A 21 -7.46 7.32 6.56
N MET A 22 -6.19 7.52 6.91
CA MET A 22 -5.08 6.77 6.30
C MET A 22 -5.13 5.28 6.65
N MET A 23 -5.27 4.94 7.94
CA MET A 23 -5.35 3.54 8.39
C MET A 23 -6.63 2.84 7.89
N PRO A 24 -7.83 3.44 7.99
CA PRO A 24 -9.04 2.85 7.40
C PRO A 24 -8.93 2.64 5.89
N PHE A 25 -8.32 3.57 5.16
CA PHE A 25 -8.10 3.45 3.72
C PHE A 25 -7.14 2.32 3.39
N ALA A 26 -5.99 2.24 4.07
CA ALA A 26 -5.00 1.18 3.89
C ALA A 26 -5.61 -0.21 4.18
N LEU A 27 -6.35 -0.35 5.28
CA LEU A 27 -7.07 -1.58 5.64
C LEU A 27 -8.15 -1.96 4.61
N ALA A 28 -8.88 -0.98 4.09
CA ALA A 28 -9.87 -1.22 3.05
C ALA A 28 -9.21 -1.67 1.74
N LEU A 29 -8.09 -1.06 1.37
CA LEU A 29 -7.32 -1.40 0.19
C LEU A 29 -6.74 -2.81 0.31
N GLU A 30 -6.11 -3.13 1.44
CA GLU A 30 -5.58 -4.48 1.76
C GLU A 30 -6.67 -5.55 1.61
N LYS A 31 -7.85 -5.34 2.22
CA LYS A 31 -8.97 -6.29 2.15
C LYS A 31 -9.45 -6.51 0.71
N VAL A 32 -9.60 -5.43 -0.05
CA VAL A 32 -10.09 -5.50 -1.44
C VAL A 32 -9.07 -6.16 -2.36
N CYS A 33 -7.79 -5.84 -2.19
CA CYS A 33 -6.68 -6.43 -2.92
C CYS A 33 -6.55 -7.93 -2.61
N GLY A 34 -6.50 -8.30 -1.33
CA GLY A 34 -6.38 -9.70 -0.89
C GLY A 34 -7.55 -10.56 -1.36
N ALA A 35 -8.79 -10.05 -1.29
CA ALA A 35 -9.97 -10.77 -1.79
C ALA A 35 -9.96 -11.04 -3.31
N ARG A 36 -9.07 -10.35 -4.05
CA ARG A 36 -8.94 -10.46 -5.51
C ARG A 36 -7.57 -11.01 -5.95
N GLY A 37 -6.73 -11.47 -5.03
CA GLY A 37 -5.43 -12.06 -5.35
C GLY A 37 -4.33 -11.04 -5.68
N TYR A 38 -4.51 -9.77 -5.32
CA TYR A 38 -3.45 -8.78 -5.45
C TYR A 38 -2.50 -8.83 -4.25
N VAL A 39 -1.21 -8.61 -4.51
CA VAL A 39 -0.21 -8.31 -3.49
C VAL A 39 0.02 -6.81 -3.47
N MET A 40 -0.09 -6.22 -2.27
CA MET A 40 0.17 -4.80 -2.04
C MET A 40 1.50 -4.66 -1.29
N ASN A 41 2.41 -3.85 -1.82
CA ASN A 41 3.65 -3.50 -1.14
C ASN A 41 3.76 -1.98 -1.00
N ILE A 42 4.10 -1.51 0.21
CA ILE A 42 4.29 -0.11 0.54
C ILE A 42 5.73 0.06 1.02
N TYR A 43 6.53 0.85 0.30
CA TYR A 43 7.93 1.10 0.63
C TYR A 43 8.27 2.59 0.45
N GLY A 44 8.77 3.20 1.52
CA GLY A 44 9.07 4.63 1.55
C GLY A 44 7.87 5.49 1.16
N GLU A 45 8.06 6.39 0.19
CA GLU A 45 7.01 7.28 -0.34
C GLU A 45 6.20 6.66 -1.49
N THR A 46 6.53 5.43 -1.92
CA THR A 46 5.93 4.79 -3.09
C THR A 46 5.17 3.52 -2.73
N SER A 47 4.17 3.19 -3.55
CA SER A 47 3.41 1.94 -3.39
C SER A 47 3.27 1.23 -4.73
N ASN A 48 3.38 -0.09 -4.70
CA ASN A 48 3.25 -0.97 -5.85
C ASN A 48 2.06 -1.92 -5.62
N ILE A 49 1.22 -2.08 -6.64
CA ILE A 49 0.10 -3.04 -6.63
C ILE A 49 0.36 -4.04 -7.75
N VAL A 50 0.49 -5.32 -7.39
CA VAL A 50 0.69 -6.39 -8.38
C VAL A 50 -0.48 -7.37 -8.33
N PHE A 51 -1.04 -7.69 -9.49
CA PHE A 51 -2.02 -8.75 -9.65
C PHE A 51 -1.34 -10.04 -10.07
N THR A 52 -1.74 -11.15 -9.46
CA THR A 52 -1.39 -12.46 -9.99
C THR A 52 -2.60 -13.39 -9.80
N GLY A 53 -2.82 -14.28 -10.76
CA GLY A 53 -3.86 -15.32 -10.68
C GLY A 53 -3.47 -16.52 -9.81
N SER A 54 -2.28 -16.50 -9.21
CA SER A 54 -1.67 -17.61 -8.48
C SER A 54 -0.99 -17.12 -7.19
N THR A 55 -1.33 -17.71 -6.06
CA THR A 55 -0.69 -17.40 -4.77
C THR A 55 0.82 -17.70 -4.77
N ASP A 56 1.28 -18.67 -5.57
CA ASP A 56 2.69 -19.02 -5.66
C ASP A 56 3.47 -17.93 -6.43
N ASP A 57 2.86 -17.39 -7.48
CA ASP A 57 3.44 -16.27 -8.24
C ASP A 57 3.41 -14.97 -7.42
N ALA A 58 2.43 -14.81 -6.54
CA ALA A 58 2.33 -13.68 -5.61
C ALA A 58 3.52 -13.60 -4.66
N GLU A 59 3.92 -14.72 -4.05
CA GLU A 59 5.09 -14.78 -3.17
C GLU A 59 6.40 -14.55 -3.93
N ALA A 60 6.54 -15.16 -5.12
CA ALA A 60 7.72 -14.97 -5.97
C ALA A 60 7.88 -13.50 -6.40
N ILE A 61 6.79 -12.84 -6.78
CA ILE A 61 6.84 -11.41 -7.16
C ILE A 61 7.15 -10.53 -5.96
N TYR A 62 6.57 -10.82 -4.78
CA TYR A 62 6.89 -10.09 -3.56
C TYR A 62 8.40 -10.10 -3.28
N GLN A 63 9.04 -11.28 -3.33
CA GLN A 63 10.47 -11.43 -3.10
C GLN A 63 11.32 -10.70 -4.17
N ILE A 64 10.88 -10.70 -5.44
CA ILE A 64 11.58 -9.97 -6.51
C ILE A 64 11.50 -8.45 -6.27
N VAL A 65 10.32 -7.95 -5.88
CA VAL A 65 10.14 -6.52 -5.59
C VAL A 65 10.98 -6.12 -4.38
N GLU A 66 10.96 -6.91 -3.30
CA GLU A 66 11.78 -6.69 -2.10
C GLU A 66 13.27 -6.63 -2.46
N ALA A 67 13.79 -7.64 -3.17
CA ALA A 67 15.20 -7.69 -3.57
C ALA A 67 15.60 -6.48 -4.44
N TYR A 68 14.73 -6.04 -5.36
CA TYR A 68 14.99 -4.85 -6.17
C TYR A 68 15.01 -3.56 -5.33
N MET A 69 14.17 -3.47 -4.30
CA MET A 69 14.13 -2.29 -3.42
C MET A 69 15.36 -2.24 -2.51
N ASP A 70 15.81 -3.39 -2.00
CA ASP A 70 17.04 -3.50 -1.21
C ASP A 70 18.27 -3.10 -2.03
N ASP A 71 18.38 -3.57 -3.28
CA ASP A 71 19.48 -3.19 -4.19
C ASP A 71 19.52 -1.67 -4.46
N GLN A 72 18.36 -0.99 -4.48
CA GLN A 72 18.31 0.47 -4.64
C GLN A 72 18.68 1.25 -3.38
N ALA A 73 18.48 0.68 -2.18
CA ALA A 73 18.79 1.35 -0.93
C ALA A 73 20.30 1.42 -0.65
N ASP A 74 21.09 0.53 -1.26
CA ASP A 74 22.55 0.47 -1.12
C ASP A 74 23.31 1.36 -2.11
N GLU A 75 22.63 2.00 -3.07
CA GLU A 75 23.24 2.90 -4.07
C GLU A 75 23.25 4.39 -3.67
N ASP A 76 22.64 4.76 -2.53
CA ASP A 76 22.63 6.12 -1.93
C ASP A 76 23.59 6.25 -0.71
#